data_AF-A0A938NVB5-F1
#
_entry.id   AF-A0A938NVB5-F1
#
_cell.length_a   1.000
_cell.length_b   1.000
_cell.length_c   1.000
_cell.angle_alpha   90.00
_cell.angle_beta   90.00
_cell.angle_gamma   90.00
#
_symmetry.space_group_name_H-M   'P 1'
#
loop_
_entity.id
_entity.type
_entity.pdbx_description
1 polymer ?
#
loop_
_entity_poly.entity_id
_entity_poly.type
_entity_poly.pdbx_seq_one_letter_code
_entity_poly.pdbx_strand_id
1 'polypeptide(L)'
;MEKDLRIFSHENILEQIKTAEFRNGYYVLEFYAENNKPSTKPSSTVAKFFLYPSGGTLRDSEFQLLFYDSRYDTYRGFNPPHLTRQKKET
;
A
#
# COMPACT_ATOMS: atom_id res chain seq x y z
N MET A 1 16.31 17.06 1.90
CA MET A 1 15.20 16.64 2.78
C MET A 1 14.76 15.27 2.34
N GLU A 2 14.71 14.32 3.26
CA GLU A 2 14.17 12.99 2.98
C GLU A 2 12.65 13.10 2.82
N LYS A 3 12.08 12.43 1.82
CA LYS A 3 10.64 12.45 1.55
C LYS A 3 9.95 11.56 2.59
N ASP A 4 9.03 12.12 3.38
CA ASP A 4 8.25 11.33 4.34
C ASP A 4 7.23 10.46 3.59
N LEU A 5 7.55 9.16 3.48
CA LEU A 5 6.69 8.17 2.80
C LEU A 5 5.42 7.82 3.58
N ARG A 6 5.32 8.22 4.85
CA ARG A 6 4.16 7.90 5.71
C ARG A 6 2.98 8.84 5.49
N ILE A 7 3.14 9.89 4.69
CA ILE A 7 2.02 10.70 4.21
C ILE A 7 1.26 9.91 3.15
N PHE A 8 -0.05 9.76 3.32
CA PHE A 8 -0.88 9.02 2.38
C PHE A 8 -1.00 9.77 1.04
N SER A 9 -0.42 9.21 -0.01
CA SER A 9 -0.53 9.70 -1.38
C SER A 9 -0.30 8.56 -2.37
N HIS A 10 -0.73 8.75 -3.63
CA HIS A 10 -0.49 7.78 -4.69
C HIS A 10 1.01 7.50 -4.87
N GLU A 11 1.82 8.54 -4.93
CA GLU A 11 3.27 8.47 -5.11
C GLU A 11 3.92 7.72 -3.95
N ASN A 12 3.48 7.97 -2.71
CA ASN A 12 4.03 7.32 -1.54
C ASN A 12 3.62 5.84 -1.44
N ILE A 13 2.42 5.48 -1.88
CA ILE A 13 2.04 4.06 -2.06
C ILE A 13 3.01 3.40 -3.05
N LEU A 14 3.20 4.00 -4.23
CA LEU A 14 4.09 3.45 -5.26
C LEU A 14 5.55 3.34 -4.79
N GLU A 15 6.04 4.29 -4.00
CA GLU A 15 7.39 4.20 -3.41
C GLU A 15 7.47 3.09 -2.35
N GLN A 16 6.51 3.01 -1.42
CA GLN A 16 6.54 1.97 -0.38
C GLN A 16 6.48 0.56 -0.98
N ILE A 17 5.59 0.29 -1.96
CA ILE A 17 5.46 -1.06 -2.54
C ILE A 17 6.73 -1.56 -3.24
N LYS A 18 7.70 -0.69 -3.56
CA LYS A 18 9.00 -1.08 -4.15
C LYS A 18 9.89 -1.85 -3.19
N THR A 19 9.69 -1.74 -1.88
CA THR A 19 10.46 -2.47 -0.86
C THR A 19 9.59 -3.12 0.21
N ALA A 20 8.30 -2.75 0.30
CA ALA A 20 7.37 -3.34 1.25
C ALA A 20 7.31 -4.86 1.14
N GLU A 21 7.12 -5.47 2.31
CA GLU A 21 6.82 -6.88 2.44
C GLU A 21 5.54 -7.21 1.67
N PHE A 22 5.61 -8.24 0.83
CA PHE A 22 4.45 -8.82 0.16
C PHE A 22 4.21 -10.22 0.72
N ARG A 23 3.05 -10.43 1.35
CA ARG A 23 2.64 -11.72 1.91
C ARG A 23 1.14 -11.90 1.79
N ASN A 24 0.66 -13.13 1.70
CA ASN A 24 -0.77 -13.47 1.71
C ASN A 24 -1.61 -12.63 0.72
N GLY A 25 -1.02 -12.25 -0.42
CA GLY A 25 -1.69 -11.47 -1.47
C GLY A 25 -1.77 -9.95 -1.24
N TYR A 26 -1.11 -9.39 -0.23
CA TYR A 26 -1.09 -7.95 0.03
C TYR A 26 0.31 -7.40 0.34
N TYR A 27 0.47 -6.10 0.12
CA TYR A 27 1.59 -5.30 0.64
C TYR A 27 1.26 -4.74 2.02
N VAL A 28 2.24 -4.76 2.93
CA VAL A 28 2.14 -4.07 4.22
C VAL A 28 2.69 -2.65 4.06
N LEU A 29 1.82 -1.65 4.19
CA LEU A 29 2.16 -0.23 4.09
C LEU A 29 2.03 0.44 5.46
N GLU A 30 2.78 1.51 5.69
CA GLU A 30 2.71 2.31 6.91
C GLU A 30 2.40 3.77 6.57
N PHE A 31 1.32 4.29 7.13
CA PHE A 31 0.93 5.69 6.97
C PHE A 31 0.61 6.32 8.32
N TYR A 32 0.74 7.64 8.41
CA TYR A 32 0.04 8.39 9.43
C TYR A 32 -1.45 8.05 9.36
N ALA A 33 -2.10 8.01 10.52
CA ALA A 33 -3.49 7.60 10.62
C ALA A 33 -4.31 8.58 11.45
N GLU A 34 -5.56 8.74 11.06
CA GLU A 34 -6.62 9.44 11.80
C GLU A 34 -7.91 8.65 11.64
N ASN A 35 -8.58 8.30 12.74
CA ASN A 35 -9.84 7.54 12.72
C ASN A 35 -9.76 6.24 11.89
N ASN A 36 -8.70 5.45 12.07
CA ASN A 36 -8.41 4.20 11.33
C ASN A 36 -8.27 4.36 9.80
N LYS A 37 -8.06 5.58 9.31
CA LYS A 37 -7.82 5.87 7.89
C LYS A 37 -6.43 6.46 7.71
N PRO A 38 -5.77 6.19 6.57
CA PRO A 38 -4.48 6.79 6.28
C PRO A 38 -4.65 8.31 6.05
N SER A 39 -3.74 9.10 6.61
CA SER A 39 -3.82 10.56 6.64
C SER A 39 -2.91 11.19 5.58
N THR A 40 -3.43 12.23 4.91
CA THR A 40 -2.69 13.05 3.95
C THR A 40 -1.81 14.11 4.62
N LYS A 41 -1.77 14.12 5.96
CA LYS A 41 -0.94 15.01 6.78
C LYS A 41 -0.25 14.19 7.89
N PRO A 42 0.89 14.65 8.41
CA PRO A 42 1.48 14.05 9.60
C PRO A 42 0.50 14.07 10.78
N SER A 43 0.45 12.96 11.53
CA SER A 43 -0.32 12.83 12.77
C SER A 43 0.52 12.12 13.85
N SER A 44 0.02 12.06 15.08
CA SER A 44 0.71 11.37 16.18
C SER A 44 0.69 9.85 16.07
N THR A 45 -0.11 9.29 15.16
CA THR A 45 -0.33 7.85 15.03
C THR A 45 0.13 7.36 13.67
N VAL A 46 0.93 6.30 13.65
CA VAL A 46 1.26 5.55 12.43
C VAL A 46 0.61 4.18 12.54
N ALA A 47 -0.06 3.74 11.47
CA ALA A 47 -0.74 2.46 11.42
C ALA A 47 -0.36 1.69 10.16
N LYS A 48 -0.58 0.38 10.21
CA LYS A 48 -0.39 -0.52 9.07
C LYS A 48 -1.67 -0.61 8.24
N PHE A 49 -1.49 -0.64 6.93
CA PHE A 49 -2.55 -0.82 5.95
C PHE A 49 -2.16 -1.90 4.96
N PHE A 50 -3.14 -2.63 4.45
CA PHE A 50 -2.92 -3.77 3.58
C PHE A 50 -3.44 -3.46 2.17
N LEU A 51 -2.52 -3.27 1.22
CA LEU A 51 -2.86 -3.06 -0.18
C LEU A 51 -2.90 -4.41 -0.90
N TYR A 52 -4.09 -4.81 -1.34
CA TYR A 52 -4.30 -5.98 -2.17
C TYR A 52 -4.26 -5.56 -3.65
N PRO A 53 -3.16 -5.83 -4.37
CA PRO A 53 -3.07 -5.51 -5.78
C PRO A 53 -4.05 -6.34 -6.63
N SER A 54 -4.45 -7.52 -6.16
CA SER A 54 -5.59 -8.24 -6.75
C SER A 54 -6.88 -7.54 -6.35
N GLY A 55 -7.45 -6.73 -7.25
CA GLY A 55 -8.65 -5.94 -6.98
C GLY A 55 -8.39 -4.53 -6.45
N GLY A 56 -7.13 -4.09 -6.32
CA GLY A 56 -6.78 -2.69 -6.01
C GLY A 56 -7.41 -2.13 -4.73
N THR A 57 -7.52 -2.93 -3.66
CA THR A 57 -8.16 -2.52 -2.41
C THR A 57 -7.15 -2.21 -1.31
N LEU A 58 -7.41 -1.17 -0.52
CA LEU A 58 -6.69 -0.89 0.73
C LEU A 58 -7.58 -1.23 1.92
N ARG A 59 -7.00 -1.91 2.92
CA ARG A 59 -7.67 -2.31 4.15
C ARG A 59 -6.90 -1.88 5.39
N ASP A 60 -7.62 -1.74 6.50
CA ASP A 60 -7.04 -1.49 7.82
C ASP A 60 -6.60 -2.78 8.55
N SER A 61 -6.19 -2.66 9.81
CA SER A 61 -5.76 -3.79 10.66
C SER A 61 -6.86 -4.83 10.89
N GLU A 62 -8.12 -4.41 10.87
CA GLU A 62 -9.30 -5.25 11.05
C GLU A 62 -9.83 -5.78 9.70
N PHE A 63 -9.03 -5.65 8.64
CA PHE A 63 -9.34 -6.01 7.26
C PHE A 63 -10.62 -5.37 6.71
N GLN A 64 -11.05 -4.26 7.28
CA GLN A 64 -12.15 -3.46 6.75
C GLN A 64 -11.69 -2.72 5.51
N LEU A 65 -12.54 -2.69 4.50
CA LEU A 65 -12.26 -2.01 3.24
C LEU A 65 -12.28 -0.49 3.47
N LEU A 66 -11.16 0.17 3.20
CA LEU A 66 -11.06 1.63 3.26
C LEU A 66 -11.34 2.27 1.91
N PHE A 67 -10.77 1.73 0.84
CA PHE A 67 -11.08 2.14 -0.53
C PHE A 67 -10.70 1.08 -1.57
N TYR A 68 -11.26 1.28 -2.77
CA TYR A 68 -10.86 0.66 -4.02
C TYR A 68 -10.28 1.73 -4.95
N ASP A 69 -9.21 1.38 -5.67
CA ASP A 69 -8.63 2.22 -6.73
C ASP A 69 -8.05 1.34 -7.84
N SER A 70 -8.60 1.50 -9.06
CA SER A 70 -8.22 0.69 -10.22
C SER A 70 -6.75 0.85 -10.63
N ARG A 71 -6.07 1.94 -10.20
CA ARG A 71 -4.65 2.15 -10.48
C ARG A 71 -3.76 1.09 -9.82
N TYR A 72 -4.25 0.41 -8.79
CA TYR A 72 -3.54 -0.66 -8.10
C TYR A 72 -4.10 -2.05 -8.42
N ASP A 73 -5.04 -2.18 -9.35
CA ASP A 73 -5.72 -3.45 -9.64
C ASP A 73 -5.03 -4.22 -10.79
N THR A 74 -4.50 -5.41 -10.48
CA THR A 74 -3.86 -6.30 -11.46
C THR A 74 -4.82 -6.75 -12.54
N TYR A 75 -6.13 -6.87 -12.27
CA TYR A 75 -7.12 -7.20 -13.28
C TYR A 75 -7.42 -6.04 -14.23
N ARG A 76 -6.94 -4.83 -13.90
CA ARG A 76 -7.04 -3.62 -14.72
C ARG A 76 -5.70 -3.21 -15.33
N GLY A 77 -4.68 -4.07 -15.27
CA GLY A 77 -3.39 -3.85 -15.90
C GLY A 77 -2.30 -3.27 -15.00
N PHE A 78 -2.54 -3.15 -13.68
CA PHE A 78 -1.47 -2.81 -12.75
C PHE A 78 -0.43 -3.94 -12.67
N ASN A 79 0.85 -3.60 -12.78
CA ASN A 79 1.97 -4.54 -12.68
C ASN A 79 2.77 -4.30 -11.38
N PRO A 80 2.40 -4.94 -10.26
CA PRO A 80 3.02 -4.69 -8.97
C PRO A 80 4.46 -5.24 -8.88
N PRO A 81 5.36 -4.60 -8.10
CA PRO A 81 6.76 -5.01 -7.99
C PRO A 81 7.02 -6.45 -7.54
N HIS A 82 6.10 -7.12 -6.84
CA HIS A 82 6.34 -8.49 -6.36
C HIS A 82 6.39 -9.50 -7.52
N LEU A 83 5.67 -9.25 -8.61
CA LEU A 83 5.67 -10.11 -9.80
C LEU A 83 7.00 -10.05 -10.56
N THR A 84 7.75 -8.97 -10.44
CA THR A 84 9.07 -8.84 -11.05
C THR A 84 10.18 -9.37 -10.15
N ARG A 85 10.05 -9.26 -8.82
CA ARG A 85 10.99 -9.85 -7.86
C ARG A 85 11.05 -11.38 -7.97
N GLN A 86 9.89 -12.03 -8.03
CA GLN A 86 9.81 -13.50 -8.14
C GLN A 86 10.51 -14.05 -9.38
N LYS A 87 10.55 -13.30 -10.49
CA LYS A 87 11.21 -13.73 -11.74
C LYS A 87 12.75 -13.72 -11.66
N LYS A 88 13.35 -13.01 -10.69
CA LYS A 88 14.81 -12.92 -10.54
C LYS A 88 15.41 -14.05 -9.71
N GLU A 89 14.58 -14.88 -9.09
CA GLU A 89 15.00 -15.99 -8.22
C GLU A 89 14.92 -17.36 -8.94
N THR A 90 14.67 -17.35 -10.25
CA THR A 90 14.67 -18.51 -11.18
C THR A 90 15.65 -18.27 -12.31
#